data_AF-L9UPF2-F1
#
_entry.id   AF-L9UPF2-F1
#
_cell.length_a   1.000
_cell.length_b   1.000
_cell.length_c   1.000
_cell.angle_alpha   90.00
_cell.angle_beta   90.00
_cell.angle_gamma   90.00
#
_symmetry.space_group_name_H-M   'P 1'
#
loop_
_entity.id
_entity.type
_entity.pdbx_description
1 polymer ?
#
loop_
_entity_poly.entity_id
_entity_poly.type
_entity_poly.pdbx_seq_one_letter_code
_entity_poly.pdbx_strand_id
1 'polypeptide(L)'
;MELRCDALSGAAEMITAIESVATTAATDGDLVATVGDITPVNGAINKVCGEVSFPIDIRSKEEDYRDTIENRIVDTIETIADDRELRTEIEHLDRSEPVQLDSKFVTVLEQSAETSGAAYCCLPSGGGHDAMNFQLAGIPTGMVFVPSINGISHNPAEATKPEAIEKATRILSNALVNFEE
;
A
#
# COMPACT_ATOMS: atom_id res chain seq x y z
N MET A 1 -22.78 -30.91 -0.30
CA MET A 1 -21.60 -30.06 -0.56
C MET A 1 -20.30 -30.79 -0.24
N GLU A 2 -20.32 -31.74 0.70
CA GLU A 2 -19.18 -32.52 1.25
C GLU A 2 -18.20 -33.20 0.27
N LEU A 3 -18.48 -33.24 -1.04
CA LEU A 3 -17.57 -33.81 -2.06
C LEU A 3 -16.98 -32.74 -3.01
N ARG A 4 -17.24 -31.46 -2.75
CA ARG A 4 -16.84 -30.35 -3.62
C ARG A 4 -15.75 -29.55 -2.94
N CYS A 5 -14.60 -29.45 -3.60
CA CYS A 5 -13.53 -28.51 -3.26
C CYS A 5 -13.72 -27.27 -4.14
N ASP A 6 -14.46 -26.28 -3.64
CA ASP A 6 -14.80 -25.06 -4.39
C ASP A 6 -13.78 -23.96 -4.12
N ALA A 7 -12.87 -23.75 -5.08
CA ALA A 7 -11.77 -22.80 -4.96
C ALA A 7 -12.26 -21.34 -4.86
N LEU A 8 -13.39 -21.00 -5.49
CA LEU A 8 -13.92 -19.63 -5.46
C LEU A 8 -14.54 -19.31 -4.10
N SER A 9 -15.26 -20.26 -3.52
CA SER A 9 -15.78 -20.10 -2.17
C SER A 9 -14.66 -20.08 -1.12
N GLY A 10 -13.60 -20.89 -1.32
CA GLY A 10 -12.40 -20.83 -0.47
C GLY A 10 -11.68 -19.49 -0.56
N ALA A 11 -11.46 -18.98 -1.78
CA ALA A 11 -10.87 -17.66 -1.98
C ALA A 11 -11.70 -16.54 -1.32
N ALA A 12 -13.03 -16.59 -1.41
CA ALA A 12 -13.88 -15.59 -0.76
C ALA A 12 -13.71 -15.57 0.77
N GLU A 13 -13.56 -16.73 1.40
CA GLU A 13 -13.29 -16.83 2.85
C GLU A 13 -11.88 -16.37 3.20
N MET A 14 -10.87 -16.72 2.39
CA MET A 14 -9.50 -16.24 2.55
C MET A 14 -9.45 -14.71 2.47
N ILE A 15 -10.14 -14.09 1.52
CA ILE A 15 -10.16 -12.63 1.33
C ILE A 15 -10.70 -11.91 2.56
N THR A 16 -11.81 -12.36 3.13
CA THR A 16 -12.37 -11.74 4.34
C THR A 16 -11.52 -12.01 5.57
N ALA A 17 -10.86 -13.17 5.65
CA ALA A 17 -9.91 -13.47 6.71
C ALA A 17 -8.66 -12.57 6.63
N ILE A 18 -8.12 -12.35 5.43
CA ILE A 18 -7.00 -11.42 5.18
C ILE A 18 -7.37 -10.01 5.66
N GLU A 19 -8.55 -9.50 5.27
CA GLU A 19 -9.03 -8.19 5.73
C GLU A 19 -9.15 -8.13 7.26
N SER A 20 -9.63 -9.19 7.89
CA SER A 20 -9.75 -9.27 9.36
C SER A 20 -8.39 -9.24 10.07
N VAL A 21 -7.41 -10.01 9.57
CA VAL A 21 -6.04 -10.02 10.09
C VAL A 21 -5.43 -8.62 9.95
N ALA A 22 -5.55 -8.01 8.78
CA ALA A 22 -5.03 -6.68 8.50
C ALA A 22 -5.67 -5.60 9.36
N THR A 23 -7.00 -5.63 9.52
CA THR A 23 -7.75 -4.68 10.36
C THR A 23 -7.30 -4.76 11.81
N THR A 24 -7.09 -5.97 12.33
CA THR A 24 -6.59 -6.16 13.69
C THR A 24 -5.15 -5.68 13.81
N ALA A 25 -4.29 -6.04 12.86
CA ALA A 25 -2.90 -5.58 12.87
C ALA A 25 -2.77 -4.05 12.76
N ALA A 26 -3.68 -3.38 12.05
CA ALA A 26 -3.74 -1.93 11.94
C ALA A 26 -4.11 -1.22 13.27
N THR A 27 -4.67 -1.94 14.26
CA THR A 27 -4.87 -1.37 15.60
C THR A 27 -3.59 -1.35 16.43
N ASP A 28 -2.68 -2.28 16.16
CA ASP A 28 -1.45 -2.50 16.94
C ASP A 28 -0.22 -1.85 16.30
N GLY A 29 -0.26 -1.56 14.99
CA GLY A 29 0.86 -0.97 14.25
C GLY A 29 0.45 -0.44 12.87
N ASP A 30 1.42 0.11 12.14
CA ASP A 30 1.23 0.58 10.77
C ASP A 30 1.17 -0.61 9.81
N LEU A 31 -0.02 -0.95 9.29
CA LEU A 31 -0.16 -2.00 8.29
C LEU A 31 -1.42 -1.77 7.45
N VAL A 32 -1.29 -1.95 6.15
CA VAL A 32 -2.41 -2.19 5.26
C VAL A 32 -2.18 -3.49 4.51
N ALA A 33 -3.23 -4.29 4.33
CA ALA A 33 -3.22 -5.39 3.38
C ALA A 33 -4.50 -5.36 2.56
N THR A 34 -4.42 -5.62 1.26
CA THR A 34 -5.55 -5.50 0.36
C THR A 34 -5.51 -6.57 -0.73
N VAL A 35 -6.65 -7.23 -0.93
CA VAL A 35 -6.90 -8.05 -2.12
C VAL A 35 -7.62 -7.17 -3.14
N GLY A 36 -6.89 -6.76 -4.18
CA GLY A 36 -7.38 -5.80 -5.17
C GLY A 36 -8.09 -6.43 -6.37
N ASP A 37 -7.93 -7.73 -6.59
CA ASP A 37 -8.49 -8.46 -7.73
C ASP A 37 -8.80 -9.91 -7.36
N ILE A 38 -9.66 -10.57 -8.13
CA ILE A 38 -9.95 -12.00 -8.02
C ILE A 38 -10.34 -12.55 -9.38
N THR A 39 -9.62 -13.57 -9.84
CA THR A 39 -9.82 -14.18 -11.15
C THR A 39 -10.13 -15.68 -11.02
N PRO A 40 -11.40 -16.08 -11.24
CA PRO A 40 -11.75 -17.49 -11.36
C PRO A 40 -11.28 -18.08 -12.69
N VAL A 41 -10.50 -19.16 -12.65
CA VAL A 41 -9.98 -19.81 -13.86
C VAL A 41 -11.05 -20.74 -14.43
N ASN A 42 -11.46 -20.48 -15.68
CA ASN A 42 -12.54 -21.20 -16.36
C ASN A 42 -13.86 -21.25 -15.56
N GLY A 43 -14.19 -20.15 -14.86
CA GLY A 43 -15.43 -20.02 -14.10
C GLY A 43 -16.69 -20.12 -14.97
N ALA A 44 -17.71 -20.81 -14.47
CA ALA A 44 -19.02 -20.91 -15.12
C ALA A 44 -20.13 -21.12 -14.09
N ILE A 45 -21.33 -20.57 -14.34
CA ILE A 45 -22.46 -20.61 -13.40
C ILE A 45 -22.90 -22.03 -13.00
N ASN A 46 -22.67 -23.01 -13.88
CA ASN A 46 -23.09 -24.41 -13.70
C ASN A 46 -21.93 -25.35 -13.35
N LYS A 47 -20.74 -24.82 -12.99
CA LYS A 47 -19.53 -25.59 -12.72
C LYS A 47 -18.87 -25.10 -11.42
N VAL A 48 -18.45 -26.03 -10.56
CA VAL A 48 -17.61 -25.70 -9.40
C VAL A 48 -16.28 -25.16 -9.92
N CYS A 49 -15.86 -24.01 -9.40
CA CYS A 49 -14.58 -23.43 -9.77
C CYS A 49 -13.46 -24.25 -9.11
N GLY A 50 -12.55 -24.79 -9.93
CA GLY A 50 -11.44 -25.62 -9.46
C GLY A 50 -10.17 -24.84 -9.15
N GLU A 51 -10.09 -23.58 -9.58
CA GLU A 51 -8.88 -22.77 -9.46
C GLU A 51 -9.26 -21.28 -9.50
N VAL A 52 -8.68 -20.51 -8.57
CA VAL A 52 -8.85 -19.05 -8.47
C VAL A 52 -7.50 -18.46 -8.13
N SER A 53 -7.19 -17.31 -8.71
CA SER A 53 -6.01 -16.51 -8.40
C SER A 53 -6.44 -15.14 -7.89
N PHE A 54 -5.75 -14.61 -6.89
CA PHE A 54 -5.93 -13.25 -6.39
C PHE A 54 -4.59 -12.71 -5.83
N PRO A 55 -4.23 -11.45 -6.09
CA PRO A 55 -3.05 -10.82 -5.51
C PRO A 55 -3.35 -10.28 -4.10
N ILE A 56 -2.31 -10.20 -3.26
CA ILE A 56 -2.35 -9.53 -1.96
C ILE A 56 -1.25 -8.45 -1.97
N ASP A 57 -1.64 -7.21 -1.72
CA ASP A 57 -0.70 -6.10 -1.50
C ASP A 57 -0.62 -5.83 0.00
N ILE A 58 0.58 -5.93 0.59
CA ILE A 58 0.83 -5.71 2.03
C ILE A 58 1.89 -4.61 2.19
N ARG A 59 1.57 -3.57 2.96
CA ARG A 59 2.48 -2.44 3.19
C ARG A 59 2.57 -2.09 4.68
N SER A 60 3.78 -1.71 5.09
CA SER A 60 4.09 -1.13 6.39
C SER A 60 5.37 -0.31 6.25
N LYS A 61 5.52 0.73 7.08
CA LYS A 61 6.82 1.40 7.29
C LYS A 61 7.80 0.55 8.12
N GLU A 62 7.31 -0.47 8.84
CA GLU A 62 8.07 -1.35 9.73
C GLU A 62 8.19 -2.75 9.11
N GLU A 63 9.37 -3.07 8.56
CA GLU A 63 9.59 -4.33 7.83
C GLU A 63 9.33 -5.57 8.69
N ASP A 64 9.90 -5.64 9.90
CA ASP A 64 9.71 -6.77 10.81
C ASP A 64 8.22 -6.98 11.15
N TYR A 65 7.46 -5.87 11.24
CA TYR A 65 6.03 -5.94 11.51
C TYR A 65 5.27 -6.45 10.28
N ARG A 66 5.55 -5.92 9.09
CA ARG A 66 4.99 -6.43 7.82
C ARG A 66 5.19 -7.94 7.70
N ASP A 67 6.43 -8.39 7.89
CA ASP A 67 6.84 -9.78 7.72
C ASP A 67 6.14 -10.70 8.75
N THR A 68 5.95 -10.21 9.97
CA THR A 68 5.17 -10.92 10.99
C THR A 68 3.71 -11.09 10.58
N ILE A 69 3.09 -10.06 10.02
CA ILE A 69 1.69 -10.13 9.59
C ILE A 69 1.52 -10.90 8.28
N GLU A 70 2.47 -10.78 7.35
CA GLU A 70 2.54 -11.61 6.13
C GLU A 70 2.50 -13.09 6.48
N ASN A 71 3.35 -13.54 7.41
CA ASN A 71 3.33 -14.94 7.88
C ASN A 71 1.98 -15.34 8.47
N ARG A 72 1.35 -14.48 9.30
CA ARG A 72 0.02 -14.75 9.86
C ARG A 72 -1.06 -14.87 8.78
N ILE A 73 -0.97 -14.06 7.72
CA ILE A 73 -1.88 -14.13 6.57
C ILE A 73 -1.68 -15.46 5.83
N VAL A 74 -0.43 -15.84 5.56
CA VAL A 74 -0.10 -17.12 4.92
C VAL A 74 -0.63 -18.30 5.74
N ASP A 75 -0.36 -18.35 7.04
CA ASP A 75 -0.86 -19.40 7.94
C ASP A 75 -2.39 -19.48 7.92
N THR A 76 -3.07 -18.32 7.86
CA THR A 76 -4.54 -18.25 7.79
C THR A 76 -5.06 -18.81 6.47
N ILE A 77 -4.41 -18.46 5.35
CA ILE A 77 -4.76 -18.98 4.02
C ILE A 77 -4.57 -20.51 3.98
N GLU A 78 -3.44 -21.01 4.47
CA GLU A 78 -3.15 -22.44 4.51
C GLU A 78 -4.15 -23.20 5.39
N THR A 79 -4.50 -22.67 6.55
CA THR A 79 -5.53 -23.26 7.44
C THR A 79 -6.88 -23.36 6.72
N ILE A 80 -7.33 -22.29 6.07
CA ILE A 80 -8.61 -22.29 5.33
C ILE A 80 -8.54 -23.25 4.12
N ALA A 81 -7.38 -23.36 3.47
CA ALA A 81 -7.20 -24.30 2.36
C ALA A 81 -7.33 -25.75 2.85
N ASP A 82 -6.66 -26.10 3.94
CA ASP A 82 -6.71 -27.44 4.53
C ASP A 82 -8.12 -27.82 4.98
N ASP A 83 -8.81 -26.92 5.70
CA ASP A 83 -10.20 -27.13 6.16
C ASP A 83 -11.19 -27.35 5.00
N ARG A 84 -10.85 -26.86 3.80
CA ARG A 84 -11.67 -26.94 2.58
C ARG A 84 -11.16 -27.95 1.56
N GLU A 85 -10.12 -28.71 1.89
CA GLU A 85 -9.45 -29.66 1.00
C GLU A 85 -8.99 -29.01 -0.33
N LEU A 86 -8.50 -27.77 -0.24
CA LEU A 86 -7.93 -27.01 -1.35
C LEU A 86 -6.41 -27.05 -1.31
N ARG A 87 -5.79 -26.83 -2.47
CA ARG A 87 -4.35 -26.61 -2.57
C ARG A 87 -4.08 -25.13 -2.82
N THR A 88 -3.09 -24.59 -2.13
CA THR A 88 -2.58 -23.24 -2.34
C THR A 88 -1.20 -23.26 -2.98
N GLU A 89 -0.90 -22.21 -3.74
CA GLU A 89 0.42 -21.87 -4.24
C GLU A 89 0.56 -20.36 -4.06
N ILE A 90 1.62 -19.94 -3.37
CA ILE A 90 1.87 -18.54 -3.02
C ILE A 90 3.22 -18.15 -3.61
N GLU A 91 3.23 -17.06 -4.37
CA GLU A 91 4.42 -16.49 -5.00
C GLU A 91 4.56 -15.03 -4.59
N HIS A 92 5.76 -14.61 -4.21
CA HIS A 92 6.06 -13.19 -3.96
C HIS A 92 6.36 -12.50 -5.29
N LEU A 93 5.45 -11.63 -5.73
CA LEU A 93 5.57 -10.89 -6.98
C LEU A 93 6.56 -9.71 -6.90
N ASP A 94 6.55 -9.02 -5.77
CA ASP A 94 7.45 -7.91 -5.46
C ASP A 94 7.71 -7.85 -3.95
N ARG A 95 8.92 -7.39 -3.58
CA ARG A 95 9.30 -7.16 -2.19
C ARG A 95 10.25 -5.98 -2.12
N SER A 96 9.70 -4.83 -1.77
CA SER A 96 10.45 -3.59 -1.57
C SER A 96 10.64 -3.28 -0.10
N GLU A 97 11.79 -2.69 0.22
CA GLU A 97 12.07 -2.13 1.55
C GLU A 97 11.50 -0.70 1.64
N PRO A 98 11.02 -0.26 2.82
CA PRO A 98 10.66 1.15 3.02
C PRO A 98 11.85 2.06 2.75
N VAL A 99 11.66 3.06 1.89
CA VAL A 99 12.75 3.99 1.53
C VAL A 99 12.65 5.25 2.36
N GLN A 100 13.63 5.46 3.25
CA GLN A 100 13.79 6.71 3.97
C GLN A 100 14.36 7.78 3.03
N LEU A 101 13.58 8.83 2.77
CA LEU A 101 14.02 9.99 1.99
C LEU A 101 15.06 10.81 2.75
N ASP A 102 15.87 11.58 2.01
CA ASP A 102 16.99 12.34 2.56
C ASP A 102 16.53 13.35 3.62
N SER A 103 17.02 13.18 4.85
CA SER A 103 16.59 14.00 5.98
C SER A 103 16.91 15.48 5.81
N LYS A 104 18.01 15.83 5.13
CA LYS A 104 18.36 17.24 4.89
C LYS A 104 17.39 17.85 3.90
N PHE A 105 17.06 17.12 2.84
CA PHE A 105 16.09 17.58 1.85
C PHE A 105 14.69 17.75 2.46
N VAL A 106 14.27 16.81 3.32
CA VAL A 106 13.03 16.95 4.09
C VAL A 106 13.05 18.23 4.95
N THR A 107 14.13 18.49 5.68
CA THR A 107 14.25 19.73 6.49
C THR A 107 14.18 21.01 5.63
N VAL A 108 14.76 21.02 4.43
CA VAL A 108 14.65 22.17 3.50
C VAL A 108 13.20 22.38 3.06
N LEU A 109 12.44 21.31 2.82
CA LEU A 109 11.02 21.39 2.48
C LEU A 109 10.18 21.90 3.66
N GLU A 110 10.47 21.46 4.89
CA GLU A 110 9.82 21.95 6.10
C GLU A 110 10.03 23.47 6.28
N GLN A 111 11.27 23.94 6.19
CA GLN A 111 11.59 25.37 6.26
C GLN A 111 10.92 26.18 5.13
N SER A 112 10.83 25.59 3.94
CA SER A 112 10.14 26.20 2.80
C SER A 112 8.62 26.28 3.01
N ALA A 113 8.03 25.32 3.73
CA ALA A 113 6.64 25.33 4.14
C ALA A 113 6.36 26.41 5.20
N GLU A 114 7.22 26.52 6.22
CA GLU A 114 7.14 27.54 7.27
C GLU A 114 7.19 28.96 6.67
N THR A 115 8.18 29.23 5.82
CA THR A 115 8.35 30.55 5.19
C THR A 115 7.21 30.90 4.23
N SER A 116 6.56 29.89 3.64
CA SER A 116 5.37 30.07 2.80
C SER A 116 4.07 30.25 3.59
N GLY A 117 4.12 30.17 4.93
CA GLY A 117 2.94 30.25 5.80
C GLY A 117 1.97 29.09 5.61
N ALA A 118 2.45 27.93 5.16
CA ALA A 118 1.65 26.73 4.99
C ALA A 118 1.59 25.94 6.29
N ALA A 119 0.39 25.49 6.69
CA ALA A 119 0.28 24.43 7.68
C ALA A 119 0.73 23.11 7.04
N TYR A 120 1.57 22.36 7.74
CA TYR A 120 2.12 21.09 7.25
C TYR A 120 2.29 20.08 8.38
N CYS A 121 2.50 18.82 8.01
CA CYS A 121 3.00 17.76 8.87
C CYS A 121 3.90 16.83 8.04
N CYS A 122 4.78 16.09 8.71
CA CYS A 122 5.54 15.02 8.09
C CYS A 122 4.74 13.71 8.16
N LEU A 123 4.68 12.99 7.06
CA LEU A 123 4.01 11.70 6.97
C LEU A 123 4.76 10.76 6.00
N PRO A 124 4.68 9.44 6.21
CA PRO A 124 5.12 8.47 5.20
C PRO A 124 4.20 8.52 3.97
N SER A 125 4.73 8.12 2.82
CA SER A 125 3.90 7.83 1.64
C SER A 125 3.33 6.42 1.73
N GLY A 126 2.01 6.27 1.60
CA GLY A 126 1.37 4.96 1.47
C GLY A 126 1.47 4.34 0.06
N GLY A 127 1.84 5.15 -0.95
CA GLY A 127 2.03 4.73 -2.33
C GLY A 127 3.50 4.69 -2.74
N GLY A 128 3.85 3.80 -3.66
CA GLY A 128 5.14 3.83 -4.35
C GLY A 128 5.21 5.03 -5.30
N HIS A 129 6.35 5.74 -5.28
CA HIS A 129 6.61 6.87 -6.17
C HIS A 129 8.03 6.78 -6.73
N ASP A 130 8.27 7.35 -7.91
CA ASP A 130 9.60 7.36 -8.56
C ASP A 130 10.70 7.96 -7.67
N ALA A 131 10.33 8.86 -6.75
CA ALA A 131 11.21 9.43 -5.74
C ALA A 131 11.99 8.36 -4.93
N MET A 132 11.38 7.20 -4.68
CA MET A 132 12.03 6.09 -4.00
C MET A 132 13.24 5.57 -4.80
N ASN A 133 13.09 5.46 -6.12
CA ASN A 133 14.16 4.97 -7.00
C ASN A 133 15.33 5.96 -7.04
N PHE A 134 15.06 7.27 -7.04
CA PHE A 134 16.11 8.28 -6.98
C PHE A 134 16.89 8.24 -5.67
N GLN A 135 16.18 8.10 -4.54
CA GLN A 135 16.82 7.95 -3.24
C GLN A 135 17.71 6.70 -3.16
N LEU A 136 17.22 5.56 -3.67
CA LEU A 136 17.98 4.31 -3.73
C LEU A 136 19.21 4.41 -4.67
N ALA A 137 19.14 5.25 -5.70
CA ALA A 137 20.27 5.56 -6.57
C ALA A 137 21.30 6.52 -5.94
N GLY A 138 21.09 6.94 -4.68
CA GLY A 138 21.98 7.87 -3.96
C GLY A 138 21.77 9.34 -4.32
N ILE A 139 20.64 9.69 -4.93
CA ILE A 139 20.28 11.09 -5.24
C ILE A 139 19.44 11.63 -4.08
N PRO A 140 19.87 12.68 -3.37
CA PRO A 140 19.10 13.28 -2.28
C PRO A 140 17.70 13.67 -2.76
N THR A 141 16.68 13.07 -2.15
CA THR A 141 15.30 13.20 -2.61
C THR A 141 14.37 13.53 -1.44
N GLY A 142 13.35 14.36 -1.70
CA GLY A 142 12.24 14.60 -0.78
C GLY A 142 10.95 14.80 -1.56
N MET A 143 9.81 14.71 -0.87
CA MET A 143 8.48 14.81 -1.48
C MET A 143 7.62 15.83 -0.75
N VAL A 144 6.78 16.54 -1.52
CA VAL A 144 5.75 17.44 -0.98
C VAL A 144 4.40 16.87 -1.38
N PHE A 145 3.55 16.62 -0.38
CA PHE A 145 2.18 16.18 -0.59
C PHE A 145 1.19 17.34 -0.52
N VAL A 146 0.13 17.21 -1.31
CA VAL A 146 -1.06 18.06 -1.26
C VAL A 146 -2.28 17.22 -0.92
N PRO A 147 -3.23 17.74 -0.15
CA PRO A 147 -4.43 17.00 0.21
C PRO A 147 -5.37 16.86 -0.99
N SER A 148 -5.67 15.62 -1.37
CA SER A 148 -6.82 15.29 -2.22
C SER A 148 -8.13 15.41 -1.43
N ILE A 149 -9.17 15.91 -2.08
CA ILE A 149 -10.51 16.04 -1.50
C ILE A 149 -11.01 14.64 -1.11
N ASN A 150 -11.34 14.47 0.17
CA ASN A 150 -11.75 13.20 0.78
C ASN A 150 -10.69 12.07 0.69
N GLY A 151 -9.43 12.39 0.41
CA GLY A 151 -8.36 11.39 0.26
C GLY A 151 -8.53 10.45 -0.95
N ILE A 152 -9.38 10.82 -1.91
CA ILE A 152 -9.64 10.00 -3.10
C ILE A 152 -8.41 10.05 -4.02
N SER A 153 -7.99 8.89 -4.50
CA SER A 153 -6.98 8.74 -5.55
C SER A 153 -7.33 7.56 -6.48
N HIS A 154 -6.74 7.51 -7.69
CA HIS A 154 -7.03 6.48 -8.71
C HIS A 154 -8.50 6.38 -9.08
N ASN A 155 -9.22 7.50 -9.01
CA ASN A 155 -10.65 7.58 -9.26
C ASN A 155 -10.94 8.83 -10.08
N PRO A 156 -11.89 8.81 -11.05
CA PRO A 156 -12.26 10.00 -11.82
C PRO A 156 -12.73 11.20 -10.97
N ALA A 157 -13.15 10.98 -9.72
CA ALA A 157 -13.52 12.03 -8.78
C ALA A 157 -12.34 12.63 -8.00
N GLU A 158 -11.11 12.15 -8.22
CA GLU A 158 -9.89 12.70 -7.63
C GLU A 158 -9.77 14.19 -7.96
N ALA A 159 -9.60 15.01 -6.92
CA ALA A 159 -9.49 16.45 -7.05
C ALA A 159 -8.70 17.05 -5.89
N THR A 160 -7.89 18.06 -6.18
CA THR A 160 -7.15 18.85 -5.18
C THR A 160 -7.54 20.32 -5.32
N LYS A 161 -7.65 21.02 -4.20
CA LYS A 161 -7.97 22.46 -4.20
C LYS A 161 -6.84 23.27 -4.84
N PRO A 162 -7.12 24.23 -5.75
CA PRO A 162 -6.09 25.05 -6.39
C PRO A 162 -5.15 25.75 -5.39
N GLU A 163 -5.66 26.19 -4.24
CA GLU A 163 -4.87 26.86 -3.21
C GLU A 163 -3.82 25.93 -2.57
N ALA A 164 -4.10 24.62 -2.49
CA ALA A 164 -3.14 23.64 -2.02
C ALA A 164 -2.03 23.41 -3.04
N ILE A 165 -2.39 23.33 -4.33
CA ILE A 165 -1.44 23.20 -5.45
C ILE A 165 -0.52 24.43 -5.50
N GLU A 166 -1.08 25.63 -5.37
CA GLU A 166 -0.31 26.88 -5.34
C GLU A 166 0.71 26.88 -4.20
N LYS A 167 0.28 26.53 -2.99
CA LYS A 167 1.17 26.46 -1.81
C LYS A 167 2.29 25.44 -2.00
N ALA A 168 1.98 24.23 -2.44
CA ALA A 168 3.01 23.22 -2.70
C ALA A 168 3.99 23.66 -3.79
N THR A 169 3.50 24.32 -4.84
CA THR A 169 4.35 24.88 -5.91
C THR A 169 5.32 25.92 -5.35
N ARG A 170 4.86 26.80 -4.45
CA ARG A 170 5.73 27.78 -3.76
C ARG A 170 6.76 27.08 -2.87
N ILE A 171 6.36 26.07 -2.11
CA ILE A 171 7.26 25.28 -1.25
C ILE A 171 8.37 24.64 -2.08
N LEU A 172 8.00 23.95 -3.16
CA LEU A 172 8.98 23.33 -4.07
C LEU A 172 9.90 24.37 -4.68
N SER A 173 9.37 25.52 -5.12
CA SER A 173 10.17 26.59 -5.70
C SER A 173 11.18 27.16 -4.70
N ASN A 174 10.76 27.40 -3.46
CA ASN A 174 11.63 27.89 -2.40
C ASN A 174 12.70 26.85 -2.04
N ALA A 175 12.33 25.57 -1.96
CA ALA A 175 13.26 24.50 -1.65
C ALA A 175 14.34 24.37 -2.73
N LEU A 176 13.97 24.45 -4.01
CA LEU A 176 14.92 24.42 -5.13
C LEU A 176 15.91 25.59 -5.12
N VAL A 177 15.48 26.78 -4.68
CA VAL A 177 16.35 27.97 -4.60
C VAL A 177 17.26 27.94 -3.38
N ASN A 178 16.77 27.41 -2.26
CA ASN A 178 17.50 27.35 -0.99
C ASN A 178 18.30 26.06 -0.80
N PHE A 179 18.28 25.16 -1.78
CA PHE A 179 19.06 23.93 -1.71
C PHE A 179 20.53 24.26 -1.97
N GLU A 180 21.34 24.18 -0.91
CA GLU A 180 22.80 24.25 -0.98
C GLU A 180 23.38 22.83 -0.82
N GLU A 181 24.26 22.42 -1.74
CA GLU A 181 24.93 21.09 -1.77
C GLU A 181 25.83 20.83 -0.56
#